data_AF-A0A7V9R722-F1
#
_entry.id   AF-A0A7V9R722-F1
#
_cell.length_a   1.000
_cell.length_b   1.000
_cell.length_c   1.000
_cell.angle_alpha   90.00
_cell.angle_beta   90.00
_cell.angle_gamma   90.00
#
_symmetry.space_group_name_H-M   'P 1'
#
loop_
_entity.id
_entity.type
_entity.pdbx_description
1 polymer ?
#
loop_
_entity_poly.entity_id
_entity_poly.type
_entity_poly.pdbx_seq_one_letter_code
_entity_poly.pdbx_strand_id
1 'polypeptide(L)'
;MAASAQGKWADVLTHAERSLSYTDALGLASESTRWVWSIAADAALALGDYAEVERLLGWLDEYPIGHIPPVLRAERFRIRARLLAAQADPEAGAAFDAATKAFRELGSPYHLAVGLLDHAEHLAATGNTGTAQQFAAEADAIAQRLGAKPLTARALALLPGGARSLTPSTGGDDFAPVGAG
;
A
#
# COMPACT_ATOMS: atom_id res chain seq x y z
N MET A 1 -15.56 9.29 9.34
CA MET A 1 -14.30 9.35 8.55
C MET A 1 -14.11 8.14 7.63
N ALA A 2 -14.42 6.90 8.06
CA ALA A 2 -14.34 5.71 7.19
C ALA A 2 -15.22 5.79 5.93
N ALA A 3 -16.46 6.28 6.04
CA ALA A 3 -17.38 6.44 4.89
C ALA A 3 -16.84 7.41 3.82
N SER A 4 -16.13 8.46 4.21
CA SER A 4 -15.53 9.42 3.26
C SER A 4 -14.27 8.88 2.58
N ALA A 5 -13.56 7.94 3.21
CA ALA A 5 -12.45 7.23 2.58
C ALA A 5 -12.98 6.18 1.60
N GLN A 6 -13.98 5.38 2.00
CA GLN A 6 -14.64 4.41 1.13
C GLN A 6 -15.29 5.06 -0.10
N GLY A 7 -15.98 6.20 0.05
CA GLY A 7 -16.53 6.93 -1.09
C GLY A 7 -15.46 7.36 -2.10
N LYS A 8 -14.27 7.80 -1.64
CA LYS A 8 -13.15 8.16 -2.51
C LYS A 8 -12.56 6.95 -3.24
N TRP A 9 -12.50 5.79 -2.59
CA TRP A 9 -12.01 4.56 -3.24
C TRP A 9 -13.00 4.02 -4.27
N ALA A 10 -14.30 4.12 -4.02
CA ALA A 10 -15.34 3.75 -4.99
C ALA A 10 -15.29 4.65 -6.25
N ASP A 11 -15.09 5.96 -6.06
CA ASP A 11 -14.89 6.89 -7.16
C ASP A 11 -13.61 6.58 -7.94
N VAL A 12 -12.50 6.28 -7.25
CA VAL A 12 -11.23 5.89 -7.87
C VAL A 12 -11.37 4.60 -8.68
N LEU A 13 -12.03 3.58 -8.13
CA LEU A 13 -12.27 2.31 -8.82
C LEU A 13 -13.08 2.52 -10.11
N THR A 14 -14.19 3.27 -10.02
CA THR A 14 -15.04 3.58 -11.19
C THR A 14 -14.26 4.30 -12.29
N HIS A 15 -13.36 5.22 -11.94
CA HIS A 15 -12.53 5.93 -12.92
C HIS A 15 -11.43 5.04 -13.50
N ALA A 16 -10.84 4.16 -12.69
CA ALA A 16 -9.83 3.21 -13.14
C ALA A 16 -10.41 2.15 -14.09
N GLU A 17 -11.57 1.57 -13.77
CA GLU A 17 -12.30 0.62 -14.62
C GLU A 17 -12.66 1.23 -15.98
N ARG A 18 -13.18 2.46 -15.99
CA ARG A 18 -13.43 3.20 -17.23
C ARG A 18 -12.17 3.36 -18.06
N SER A 19 -11.03 3.63 -17.42
CA SER A 19 -9.75 3.76 -18.11
C SER A 19 -9.24 2.41 -18.65
N LEU A 20 -9.45 1.31 -17.90
CA LEU A 20 -9.11 -0.05 -18.34
C LEU A 20 -9.98 -0.53 -19.50
N SER A 21 -11.23 -0.06 -19.62
CA SER A 21 -12.12 -0.40 -20.74
C SER A 21 -11.59 0.08 -22.12
N TYR A 22 -10.60 0.98 -22.14
CA TYR A 22 -9.91 1.41 -23.36
C TYR A 22 -8.62 0.63 -23.64
N THR A 23 -8.25 -0.35 -22.80
CA THR A 23 -6.97 -1.07 -22.92
C THR A 23 -6.88 -1.92 -24.18
N ASP A 24 -8.00 -2.44 -24.68
CA ASP A 24 -8.09 -3.17 -25.95
C ASP A 24 -7.63 -2.32 -27.15
N ALA A 25 -7.68 -0.99 -27.04
CA ALA A 25 -7.25 -0.06 -28.09
C ALA A 25 -5.80 0.46 -27.94
N LEU A 26 -5.21 0.40 -26.73
CA LEU A 26 -3.92 1.03 -26.41
C LEU A 26 -2.79 0.03 -26.08
N GLY A 27 -3.15 -1.22 -25.76
CA GLY A 27 -2.22 -2.28 -25.37
C GLY A 27 -1.66 -2.13 -23.95
N LEU A 28 -1.22 -3.25 -23.36
CA LEU A 28 -0.62 -3.31 -22.01
C LEU A 28 0.66 -2.48 -21.83
N ALA A 29 1.31 -2.10 -22.94
CA ALA A 29 2.56 -1.36 -22.93
C ALA A 29 2.37 0.14 -22.63
N SER A 30 1.13 0.65 -22.69
CA SER A 30 0.87 2.05 -22.37
C SER A 30 1.15 2.31 -20.88
N GLU A 31 1.86 3.40 -20.59
CA GLU A 31 2.16 3.81 -19.21
C GLU A 31 0.88 4.02 -18.40
N SER A 32 -0.19 4.47 -19.05
CA SER A 32 -1.52 4.61 -18.47
C SER A 32 -2.08 3.27 -17.98
N THR A 33 -2.00 2.20 -18.77
CA THR A 33 -2.50 0.87 -18.38
C THR A 33 -1.76 0.33 -17.16
N ARG A 34 -0.43 0.50 -17.12
CA ARG A 34 0.42 0.05 -16.01
C ARG A 34 0.01 0.67 -14.68
N TRP A 35 -0.24 1.98 -14.65
CA TRP A 35 -0.60 2.69 -13.43
C TRP A 35 -2.07 2.47 -13.04
N VAL A 36 -2.97 2.42 -14.03
CA VAL A 36 -4.41 2.27 -13.79
C VAL A 36 -4.73 0.89 -13.20
N TRP A 37 -4.09 -0.18 -13.67
CA TRP A 37 -4.35 -1.52 -13.13
C TRP A 37 -4.04 -1.62 -11.63
N SER A 38 -2.86 -1.15 -11.20
CA SER A 38 -2.47 -1.20 -9.78
C SER A 38 -3.41 -0.35 -8.91
N ILE A 39 -3.86 0.80 -9.41
CA ILE A 39 -4.82 1.66 -8.71
C ILE A 39 -6.18 0.97 -8.55
N ALA A 40 -6.68 0.32 -9.60
CA ALA A 40 -7.94 -0.43 -9.55
C ALA A 40 -7.86 -1.57 -8.52
N ALA A 41 -6.77 -2.34 -8.54
CA ALA A 41 -6.57 -3.43 -7.59
C ALA A 41 -6.45 -2.95 -6.14
N ASP A 42 -5.71 -1.86 -5.91
CA ASP A 42 -5.59 -1.24 -4.59
C ASP A 42 -6.94 -0.71 -4.07
N ALA A 43 -7.77 -0.13 -4.94
CA ALA A 43 -9.10 0.36 -4.60
C ALA A 43 -10.06 -0.80 -4.28
N ALA A 44 -10.07 -1.87 -5.08
CA ALA A 44 -10.89 -3.05 -4.83
C ALA A 44 -10.52 -3.72 -3.50
N LEU A 45 -9.22 -3.86 -3.19
CA LEU A 45 -8.74 -4.33 -1.87
C LEU A 45 -9.23 -3.42 -0.73
N ALA A 46 -9.18 -2.09 -0.89
CA ALA A 46 -9.63 -1.14 0.13
C ALA A 46 -11.16 -1.19 0.36
N LEU A 47 -11.93 -1.57 -0.65
CA LEU A 47 -13.38 -1.74 -0.59
C LEU A 47 -13.80 -3.14 -0.09
N GLY A 48 -12.86 -4.09 -0.01
CA GLY A 48 -13.17 -5.49 0.31
C GLY A 48 -13.82 -6.25 -0.85
N ASP A 49 -13.75 -5.72 -2.07
CA ASP A 49 -14.26 -6.38 -3.27
C ASP A 49 -13.24 -7.38 -3.82
N TYR A 50 -13.13 -8.51 -3.12
CA TYR A 50 -12.15 -9.55 -3.46
C TYR A 50 -12.44 -10.24 -4.79
N ALA A 51 -13.71 -10.29 -5.22
CA ALA A 51 -14.07 -10.82 -6.52
C ALA A 51 -13.48 -9.97 -7.66
N GLU A 52 -13.52 -8.64 -7.52
CA GLU A 52 -12.90 -7.75 -8.50
C GLU A 52 -11.37 -7.84 -8.47
N VAL A 53 -10.74 -8.02 -7.29
CA VAL A 53 -9.30 -8.26 -7.19
C VAL A 53 -8.91 -9.54 -7.93
N GLU A 54 -9.65 -10.63 -7.76
CA GLU A 54 -9.42 -11.90 -8.46
C GLU A 54 -9.60 -11.74 -9.97
N ARG A 55 -10.62 -11.01 -10.41
CA ARG A 55 -10.85 -10.70 -11.83
C ARG A 55 -9.67 -9.93 -12.43
N LEU A 56 -9.17 -8.91 -11.73
CA LEU A 56 -8.02 -8.10 -12.16
C LEU A 56 -6.71 -8.89 -12.20
N LEU A 57 -6.51 -9.82 -11.26
CA LEU A 57 -5.37 -10.74 -11.26
C LEU A 57 -5.45 -11.72 -12.44
N GLY A 58 -6.63 -12.28 -12.71
CA GLY A 58 -6.88 -13.19 -13.82
C GLY A 58 -6.72 -12.51 -15.18
N TRP A 59 -7.13 -11.25 -15.31
CA TRP A 59 -6.91 -10.46 -16.51
C TRP A 59 -5.42 -10.35 -16.89
N LEU A 60 -4.51 -10.23 -15.91
CA LEU A 60 -3.08 -10.28 -16.21
C LEU A 60 -2.58 -11.67 -16.61
N ASP A 61 -3.22 -12.74 -16.13
CA ASP A 61 -2.86 -14.12 -16.47
C ASP A 61 -3.21 -14.50 -17.92
N GLU A 62 -4.11 -13.76 -18.56
CA GLU A 62 -4.43 -13.92 -19.98
C GLU A 62 -3.29 -13.51 -20.91
N TYR A 63 -2.29 -12.78 -20.41
CA TYR A 63 -1.16 -12.32 -21.19
C TYR A 63 0.08 -13.21 -20.98
N PRO A 64 0.82 -13.55 -22.05
CA PRO A 64 2.09 -14.26 -21.90
C PRO A 64 3.07 -13.46 -21.03
N ILE A 65 3.76 -14.12 -20.10
CA ILE A 65 4.66 -13.50 -19.10
C ILE A 65 5.66 -12.51 -19.73
N GLY A 66 6.15 -12.79 -20.95
CA GLY A 66 7.08 -11.92 -21.69
C GLY A 66 6.49 -10.59 -22.19
N HIS A 67 5.16 -10.47 -22.23
CA HIS A 67 4.44 -9.27 -22.67
C HIS A 67 3.96 -8.40 -21.51
N ILE A 68 4.06 -8.91 -20.28
CA ILE A 68 3.73 -8.15 -19.06
C ILE A 68 4.97 -7.36 -18.63
N PRO A 69 4.88 -6.03 -18.49
CA PRO A 69 5.99 -5.21 -17.99
C PRO A 69 6.53 -5.73 -16.64
N PRO A 70 7.86 -5.73 -16.40
CA PRO A 70 8.45 -6.29 -15.18
C PRO A 70 7.84 -5.74 -13.89
N VAL A 71 7.58 -4.43 -13.84
CA VAL A 71 6.94 -3.77 -12.69
C VAL A 71 5.52 -4.27 -12.46
N LEU A 72 4.74 -4.51 -13.52
CA LEU A 72 3.37 -5.00 -13.42
C LEU A 72 3.35 -6.47 -12.93
N ARG A 73 4.36 -7.27 -13.28
CA ARG A 73 4.54 -8.61 -12.71
C ARG A 73 4.83 -8.56 -11.21
N ALA A 74 5.69 -7.65 -10.76
CA ALA A 74 5.97 -7.47 -9.34
C ALA A 74 4.73 -6.97 -8.57
N GLU A 75 3.99 -6.02 -9.14
CA GLU A 75 2.71 -5.54 -8.61
C GLU A 75 1.66 -6.65 -8.53
N ARG A 76 1.61 -7.57 -9.51
CA ARG A 76 0.73 -8.75 -9.44
C ARG A 76 1.02 -9.62 -8.21
N PHE A 77 2.30 -9.87 -7.90
CA PHE A 77 2.66 -10.60 -6.68
C PHE A 77 2.22 -9.87 -5.42
N ARG A 78 2.40 -8.54 -5.37
CA ARG A 78 1.97 -7.69 -4.25
C ARG A 78 0.46 -7.77 -4.03
N ILE A 79 -0.34 -7.58 -5.07
CA ILE A 79 -1.81 -7.63 -4.98
C ILE A 79 -2.28 -9.01 -4.54
N ARG A 80 -1.69 -10.09 -5.07
CA ARG A 80 -2.01 -11.46 -4.64
C ARG A 80 -1.71 -11.68 -3.16
N ALA A 81 -0.56 -11.21 -2.67
CA ALA A 81 -0.19 -11.34 -1.26
C ALA A 81 -1.17 -10.58 -0.34
N ARG A 82 -1.58 -9.38 -0.73
CA ARG A 82 -2.58 -8.58 0.01
C ARG A 82 -3.96 -9.23 0.02
N LEU A 83 -4.39 -9.85 -1.08
CA LEU A 83 -5.65 -10.60 -1.14
C LEU A 83 -5.65 -11.77 -0.15
N LEU A 84 -4.60 -12.60 -0.19
CA LEU A 84 -4.43 -13.72 0.73
C LEU A 84 -4.42 -13.25 2.19
N ALA A 85 -3.70 -12.16 2.48
CA ALA A 85 -3.67 -11.58 3.82
C ALA A 85 -5.05 -11.09 4.30
N ALA A 86 -5.82 -10.45 3.42
CA ALA A 86 -7.17 -9.98 3.72
C ALA A 86 -8.15 -11.13 3.98
N GLN A 87 -7.89 -12.30 3.40
CA GLN A 87 -8.64 -13.54 3.61
C GLN A 87 -8.10 -14.37 4.79
N ALA A 88 -7.07 -13.90 5.50
CA ALA A 88 -6.36 -14.64 6.54
C ALA A 88 -5.82 -16.00 6.08
N ASP A 89 -5.46 -16.09 4.80
CA ASP A 89 -4.90 -17.31 4.20
C ASP A 89 -3.46 -17.55 4.68
N PRO A 90 -3.09 -18.78 5.10
CA PRO A 90 -1.74 -19.09 5.58
C PRO A 90 -0.64 -18.91 4.53
N GLU A 91 -0.96 -18.90 3.24
CA GLU A 91 0.00 -18.67 2.15
C GLU A 91 0.40 -17.20 2.00
N ALA A 92 -0.29 -16.27 2.69
CA ALA A 92 -0.04 -14.82 2.58
C ALA A 92 1.43 -14.45 2.82
N GLY A 93 2.06 -15.03 3.85
CA GLY A 93 3.47 -14.76 4.17
C GLY A 93 4.41 -15.16 3.02
N ALA A 94 4.24 -16.36 2.47
CA ALA A 94 5.03 -16.84 1.34
C ALA A 94 4.80 -15.98 0.07
N ALA A 95 3.57 -15.52 -0.14
CA ALA A 95 3.24 -14.63 -1.25
C ALA A 95 3.92 -13.25 -1.09
N PHE A 96 4.01 -12.72 0.13
CA PHE A 96 4.71 -11.47 0.41
C PHE A 96 6.23 -11.59 0.25
N ASP A 97 6.82 -12.73 0.61
CA ASP A 97 8.22 -13.03 0.34
C ASP A 97 8.52 -13.00 -1.17
N ALA A 98 7.64 -13.64 -1.97
CA ALA A 98 7.75 -13.63 -3.42
C ALA A 98 7.62 -12.21 -4.01
N ALA A 99 6.66 -11.42 -3.53
CA ALA A 99 6.49 -10.02 -3.95
C ALA A 99 7.72 -9.17 -3.60
N THR A 100 8.24 -9.31 -2.38
CA THR A 100 9.43 -8.58 -1.91
C THR A 100 10.65 -8.92 -2.78
N LYS A 101 10.86 -10.21 -3.07
CA LYS A 101 11.92 -10.66 -3.98
C LYS A 101 11.77 -10.05 -5.37
N ALA A 102 10.57 -10.07 -5.95
CA ALA A 102 10.30 -9.50 -7.26
C ALA A 102 10.60 -8.00 -7.32
N PHE A 103 10.27 -7.23 -6.27
CA PHE A 103 10.61 -5.80 -6.22
C PHE A 103 12.11 -5.53 -6.05
N ARG A 104 12.83 -6.37 -5.28
CA ARG A 104 14.29 -6.28 -5.19
C ARG A 104 14.95 -6.54 -6.54
N GLU A 105 14.49 -7.54 -7.28
CA GLU A 105 14.97 -7.85 -8.64
C GLU A 105 14.63 -6.76 -9.65
N LEU A 106 13.45 -6.12 -9.52
CA LEU A 106 13.04 -4.99 -10.36
C LEU A 106 13.97 -3.77 -10.21
N GLY A 107 14.55 -3.57 -9.02
CA GLY A 107 15.50 -2.50 -8.75
C GLY A 107 14.89 -1.09 -8.65
N SER A 108 13.56 -0.97 -8.62
CA SER A 108 12.89 0.33 -8.42
C SER A 108 12.74 0.63 -6.92
N PRO A 109 13.43 1.65 -6.37
CA PRO A 109 13.40 1.91 -4.93
C PRO A 109 11.99 2.24 -4.41
N TYR A 110 11.22 3.01 -5.19
CA TYR A 110 9.86 3.38 -4.80
C TYR A 110 8.94 2.16 -4.64
N HIS A 111 8.91 1.27 -5.63
CA HIS A 111 8.07 0.07 -5.58
C HIS A 111 8.51 -0.90 -4.48
N LEU A 112 9.83 -1.02 -4.25
CA LEU A 112 10.35 -1.80 -3.14
C LEU A 112 9.87 -1.25 -1.79
N ALA A 113 9.90 0.07 -1.58
CA ALA A 113 9.41 0.67 -0.34
C ALA A 113 7.91 0.41 -0.12
N VAL A 114 7.09 0.48 -1.19
CA VAL A 114 5.66 0.15 -1.11
C VAL A 114 5.45 -1.32 -0.72
N GLY A 115 6.11 -2.25 -1.41
CA GLY A 115 5.99 -3.68 -1.12
C GLY A 115 6.48 -4.07 0.28
N LEU A 116 7.57 -3.46 0.76
CA LEU A 116 8.09 -3.66 2.12
C LEU A 116 7.09 -3.19 3.18
N LEU A 117 6.38 -2.07 2.95
CA LEU A 117 5.37 -1.58 3.89
C LEU A 117 4.15 -2.49 3.95
N ASP A 118 3.64 -2.95 2.81
CA ASP A 118 2.51 -3.88 2.79
C ASP A 118 2.86 -5.19 3.52
N HIS A 119 4.09 -5.69 3.34
CA HIS A 119 4.58 -6.87 4.04
C HIS A 119 4.78 -6.60 5.54
N ALA A 120 5.36 -5.45 5.92
CA ALA A 120 5.53 -5.07 7.31
C ALA A 120 4.19 -4.95 8.05
N GLU A 121 3.17 -4.39 7.40
CA GLU A 121 1.80 -4.31 7.93
C GLU A 121 1.23 -5.71 8.21
N HIS A 122 1.40 -6.65 7.27
CA HIS A 122 0.98 -8.04 7.46
C HIS A 122 1.74 -8.73 8.60
N LEU A 123 3.06 -8.56 8.68
CA LEU A 123 3.89 -9.12 9.75
C LEU A 123 3.49 -8.55 11.12
N ALA A 124 3.20 -7.26 11.20
CA ALA A 124 2.72 -6.64 12.44
C ALA A 124 1.35 -7.20 12.86
N ALA A 125 0.42 -7.34 11.92
CA ALA A 125 -0.91 -7.90 12.17
C ALA A 125 -0.88 -9.37 12.64
N THR A 126 0.10 -10.15 12.16
CA THR A 126 0.30 -11.56 12.54
C THR A 126 1.22 -11.76 13.76
N GLY A 127 1.64 -10.66 14.40
CA GLY A 127 2.43 -10.68 15.64
C GLY A 127 3.95 -10.76 15.45
N ASN A 128 4.45 -10.80 14.21
CA ASN A 128 5.88 -10.81 13.89
C ASN A 128 6.45 -9.38 13.84
N THR A 129 6.32 -8.67 14.96
CA THR A 129 6.62 -7.23 15.05
C THR A 129 8.10 -6.89 14.85
N GLY A 130 9.02 -7.77 15.23
CA GLY A 130 10.46 -7.55 15.02
C GLY A 130 10.83 -7.47 13.54
N THR A 131 10.38 -8.43 12.74
CA THR A 131 10.61 -8.42 11.28
C THR A 131 9.84 -7.29 10.60
N ALA A 132 8.61 -7.01 11.06
CA ALA A 132 7.83 -5.86 10.58
C ALA A 132 8.60 -4.54 10.73
N GLN A 133 9.22 -4.31 11.89
CA GLN A 133 10.01 -3.11 12.15
C GLN A 133 11.26 -3.03 11.27
N GLN A 134 11.92 -4.15 10.98
CA GLN A 134 13.06 -4.17 10.07
C GLN A 134 12.66 -3.74 8.65
N PHE A 135 11.54 -4.26 8.14
CA PHE A 135 11.05 -3.89 6.81
C PHE A 135 10.54 -2.45 6.76
N ALA A 136 9.86 -1.98 7.82
CA ALA A 136 9.46 -0.59 7.95
C ALA A 136 10.67 0.36 7.97
N ALA A 137 11.74 0.01 8.69
CA ALA A 137 12.96 0.82 8.74
C ALA A 137 13.65 0.92 7.38
N GLU A 138 13.73 -0.19 6.63
CA GLU A 138 14.28 -0.17 5.28
C GLU A 138 13.41 0.69 4.33
N ALA A 139 12.09 0.52 4.39
CA ALA A 139 11.16 1.32 3.59
C ALA A 139 11.26 2.82 3.90
N ASP A 140 11.40 3.19 5.18
CA ASP A 140 11.58 4.59 5.59
C ASP A 140 12.87 5.18 5.05
N ALA A 141 14.00 4.46 5.15
CA ALA A 141 15.28 4.92 4.61
C ALA A 141 15.19 5.19 3.10
N ILE A 142 14.49 4.32 2.36
CA ILE A 142 14.23 4.53 0.93
C ILE A 142 13.31 5.74 0.72
N ALA A 143 12.22 5.85 1.47
CA ALA A 143 11.23 6.91 1.34
C ALA A 143 11.84 8.30 1.62
N GLN A 144 12.67 8.42 2.66
CA GLN A 144 13.39 9.65 2.99
C GLN A 144 14.30 10.09 1.85
N ARG A 145 15.08 9.17 1.28
CA ARG A 145 15.96 9.47 0.13
C ARG A 145 15.18 9.94 -1.10
N LEU A 146 13.98 9.42 -1.29
CA LEU A 146 13.09 9.81 -2.40
C LEU A 146 12.25 11.07 -2.10
N GLY A 147 12.23 11.55 -0.84
CA GLY A 147 11.31 12.60 -0.40
C GLY A 147 9.83 12.17 -0.38
N ALA A 148 9.55 10.86 -0.36
CA ALA A 148 8.20 10.29 -0.42
C ALA A 148 7.51 10.33 0.95
N LYS A 149 7.07 11.53 1.37
CA LYS A 149 6.43 11.79 2.67
C LYS A 149 5.32 10.79 3.05
N PRO A 150 4.41 10.38 2.13
CA PRO A 150 3.37 9.40 2.48
C PRO A 150 3.93 8.05 2.92
N LEU A 151 5.05 7.61 2.33
CA LEU A 151 5.68 6.34 2.68
C LEU A 151 6.42 6.41 4.02
N THR A 152 7.11 7.51 4.29
CA THR A 152 7.72 7.76 5.62
C THR A 152 6.66 7.76 6.72
N ALA A 153 5.51 8.41 6.50
CA ALA A 153 4.42 8.41 7.49
C ALA A 153 3.89 7.00 7.78
N ARG A 154 3.71 6.16 6.73
CA ARG A 154 3.34 4.74 6.89
C ARG A 154 4.38 3.96 7.66
N ALA A 155 5.66 4.12 7.33
CA ALA A 155 6.76 3.41 7.98
C ALA A 155 6.84 3.75 9.48
N LEU A 156 6.75 5.03 9.83
CA LEU A 156 6.82 5.50 11.21
C LEU A 156 5.69 4.93 12.09
N ALA A 157 4.52 4.63 11.53
CA ALA A 157 3.43 4.00 12.27
C ALA A 157 3.76 2.57 12.74
N LEU A 158 4.71 1.89 12.07
CA LEU A 158 5.15 0.52 12.37
C LEU A 158 6.41 0.49 13.23
N LEU A 159 7.15 1.60 13.28
CA LEU A 159 8.39 1.73 14.04
C LEU A 159 8.12 2.00 15.54
N PRO A 160 9.01 1.53 16.44
CA PRO A 160 8.88 1.80 17.86
C PRO A 160 8.96 3.31 18.12
N GLY A 161 7.87 3.89 18.65
CA GLY A 161 7.79 5.31 18.99
C GLY A 161 6.82 6.15 18.15
N GLY A 162 6.28 5.63 17.04
CA GLY A 162 5.32 6.36 16.17
C GLY A 162 3.99 6.73 16.83
N ALA A 163 3.61 6.04 17.91
CA ALA A 163 2.39 6.30 18.68
C ALA A 163 2.56 7.36 19.79
N ARG A 164 3.72 8.01 19.95
CA ARG A 164 3.96 9.02 21.00
C ARG A 164 4.06 10.43 20.44
N SER A 165 2.96 11.01 19.94
CA SER A 165 2.88 12.46 19.70
C SER A 165 1.45 12.97 19.51
N LEU A 166 0.49 12.57 20.37
CA LEU A 166 -0.80 13.27 20.49
C LEU A 166 -1.29 13.24 21.95
N THR A 167 -0.47 13.74 22.88
CA THR A 167 -1.01 14.27 24.14
C THR A 167 -1.15 15.78 23.96
N PRO A 168 -2.37 16.36 24.05
CA PRO A 168 -2.49 17.80 24.16
C PRO A 168 -1.77 18.19 25.45
N SER A 169 -0.73 19.01 25.31
CA SER A 169 -0.07 19.64 26.45
C SER A 169 -1.07 20.57 27.10
N THR A 170 -1.70 20.11 28.18
CA THR A 170 -2.42 20.98 29.10
C THR A 170 -1.39 21.82 29.86
N GLY A 171 -0.85 22.86 29.21
CA GLY A 171 -0.38 24.04 29.93
C GLY A 171 -1.66 24.79 30.34
N GLY A 172 -1.97 25.01 31.61
CA GLY A 172 -1.05 25.35 32.68
C GLY A 172 -0.76 26.85 32.69
N ASP A 173 -1.74 27.69 32.35
CA ASP A 173 -1.67 29.13 32.62
C ASP A 173 -2.59 29.49 33.78
N ASP A 174 -1.92 29.51 34.92
CA ASP A 174 -2.28 30.13 36.18
C ASP A 174 -2.51 31.64 35.96
N PHE A 175 -3.73 32.13 36.17
CA PHE A 175 -4.00 33.57 36.24
C PHE A 175 -4.77 33.87 37.52
N ALA A 176 -4.01 34.27 38.54
CA ALA A 176 -4.54 34.81 39.79
C ALA A 176 -5.20 36.19 39.58
N PRO A 177 -6.23 36.56 40.36
CA PRO A 177 -6.89 37.86 40.25
C PRO A 177 -6.09 38.93 41.01
N VAL A 178 -5.77 40.04 40.34
CA VAL A 178 -5.26 41.26 40.98
C VAL A 178 -6.39 42.27 41.11
N GLY A 179 -6.69 42.62 42.36
CA GLY A 179 -6.75 44.03 42.76
C GLY A 179 -8.12 44.70 42.80
N ALA A 180 -8.51 45.02 44.04
CA ALA A 180 -9.59 45.91 44.43
C ALA A 180 -9.45 47.35 43.89
N GLY A 181 -10.60 47.99 43.70
CA GLY A 181 -10.79 49.42 43.47
C GLY A 181 -12.26 49.77 43.51
#